data_AF-A0A497HRV4-F1
#
_entry.id   AF-A0A497HRV4-F1
#
_cell.length_a   1.000
_cell.length_b   1.000
_cell.length_c   1.000
_cell.angle_alpha   90.00
_cell.angle_beta   90.00
_cell.angle_gamma   90.00
#
_symmetry.space_group_name_H-M   'P 1'
#
loop_
_entity.id
_entity.type
_entity.pdbx_description
1 polymer ?
#
loop_
_entity_poly.entity_id
_entity_poly.type
_entity_poly.pdbx_seq_one_letter_code
_entity_poly.pdbx_strand_id
1 'polypeptide(L)'
;MARVKRSIYRQPLTPSGIRKIEEGTLNWFDPEMFANFNTGALEQYLDEKNRREAFDIPAWDWKKIWIAIAIGTLFALINQYVGL
;
A
#
# COMPACT_ATOMS: atom_id res chain seq x y z
N MET A 1 -4.64 31.34 -31.48
CA MET A 1 -3.67 30.66 -30.59
C MET A 1 -3.91 29.17 -30.68
N ALA A 2 -2.93 28.38 -31.12
CA ALA A 2 -3.07 26.92 -31.19
C ALA A 2 -3.17 26.35 -29.76
N ARG A 3 -4.20 25.55 -29.49
CA ARG A 3 -4.43 24.93 -28.18
C ARG A 3 -3.32 23.89 -27.96
N VAL A 4 -2.35 24.18 -27.10
CA VAL A 4 -1.28 23.24 -26.76
C VAL A 4 -1.91 21.93 -26.28
N LYS A 5 -1.58 20.83 -26.94
CA LYS A 5 -2.08 19.50 -26.59
C LYS A 5 -1.49 19.14 -25.23
N ARG A 6 -2.30 19.18 -24.18
CA ARG A 6 -1.86 18.77 -22.83
C ARG A 6 -1.76 17.26 -22.77
N SER A 7 -0.69 16.75 -22.17
CA SER A 7 -0.56 15.32 -21.91
C SER A 7 -1.61 14.88 -20.88
N ILE A 8 -2.19 13.70 -21.06
CA ILE A 8 -3.11 13.11 -20.10
C ILE A 8 -2.44 12.93 -18.73
N TYR A 9 -1.13 12.62 -18.74
CA TYR A 9 -0.28 12.31 -17.57
C TYR A 9 0.33 13.51 -16.81
N ARG A 10 0.05 14.76 -17.19
CA ARG A 10 0.56 15.94 -16.44
C ARG A 10 -0.57 16.88 -16.12
N GLN A 11 -1.48 16.38 -15.30
CA GLN A 11 -2.53 17.21 -14.71
C GLN A 11 -1.94 18.05 -13.57
N PRO A 12 -2.49 19.25 -13.33
CA PRO A 12 -2.20 19.98 -12.10
C PRO A 12 -2.81 19.26 -10.89
N LEU A 13 -2.17 19.37 -9.73
CA LEU A 13 -2.72 18.83 -8.48
C LEU A 13 -3.88 19.70 -7.96
N THR A 14 -4.78 19.07 -7.21
CA THR A 14 -5.80 19.75 -6.41
C THR A 14 -5.14 20.44 -5.22
N PRO A 15 -5.67 21.59 -4.75
CA PRO A 15 -5.15 22.28 -3.57
C PRO A 15 -5.13 21.39 -2.31
N SER A 16 -6.15 20.55 -2.14
CA SER A 16 -6.26 19.57 -1.06
C SER A 16 -5.18 18.48 -1.16
N GLY A 17 -4.89 17.99 -2.37
CA GLY A 17 -3.82 17.04 -2.63
C GLY A 17 -2.44 17.61 -2.30
N ILE A 18 -2.17 18.85 -2.72
CA ILE A 18 -0.92 19.55 -2.39
C ILE A 18 -0.73 19.63 -0.88
N ARG A 19 -1.77 20.06 -0.15
CA ARG A 19 -1.72 20.18 1.31
C ARG A 19 -1.42 18.84 1.99
N LYS A 20 -2.10 17.75 1.59
CA LYS A 20 -1.86 16.43 2.18
C LYS A 20 -0.47 15.87 1.87
N ILE A 21 0.10 16.20 0.71
CA ILE A 21 1.48 15.84 0.35
C ILE A 21 2.46 16.62 1.23
N GLU A 22 2.27 17.93 1.39
CA GLU A 22 3.12 18.77 2.25
C GLU A 22 3.08 18.35 3.72
N GLU A 23 1.89 17.98 4.22
CA GLU A 23 1.70 17.50 5.59
C GLU A 23 2.15 16.04 5.80
N GLY A 24 2.48 15.30 4.73
CA GLY A 24 2.82 13.87 4.81
C GLY A 24 1.65 12.96 5.22
N THR A 25 0.42 13.46 5.13
CA THR A 25 -0.79 12.78 5.60
C THR A 25 -1.53 12.04 4.47
N LEU A 26 -1.07 12.16 3.23
CA LEU A 26 -1.68 11.45 2.11
C LEU A 26 -1.42 9.95 2.22
N ASN A 27 -2.50 9.17 2.29
CA ASN A 27 -2.47 7.72 2.43
C ASN A 27 -2.84 7.00 1.13
N TRP A 28 -2.44 5.73 1.03
CA TRP A 28 -2.92 4.83 -0.01
C TRP A 28 -4.46 4.75 0.04
N PHE A 29 -5.09 4.79 -1.15
CA PHE A 29 -6.55 4.74 -1.32
C PHE A 29 -7.34 5.93 -0.75
N ASP A 30 -6.67 7.03 -0.41
CA ASP A 30 -7.34 8.27 -0.04
C ASP A 30 -8.11 8.86 -1.26
N PRO A 31 -9.34 9.39 -1.10
CA PRO A 31 -10.03 10.11 -2.16
C PRO A 31 -9.18 11.18 -2.86
N GLU A 32 -8.33 11.88 -2.10
CA GLU A 32 -7.43 12.90 -2.66
C GLU A 32 -6.30 12.28 -3.49
N MET A 33 -5.85 11.07 -3.15
CA MET A 33 -4.87 10.35 -3.96
C MET A 33 -5.46 10.03 -5.34
N PHE A 34 -6.71 9.57 -5.39
CA PHE A 34 -7.40 9.29 -6.65
C PHE A 34 -7.69 10.55 -7.47
N ALA A 35 -8.03 11.66 -6.81
CA ALA A 35 -8.24 12.95 -7.48
C ALA A 35 -6.96 13.49 -8.15
N ASN A 36 -5.79 13.08 -7.66
CA ASN A 36 -4.48 13.52 -8.13
C ASN A 36 -3.73 12.42 -8.91
N PHE A 37 -4.43 11.38 -9.36
CA PHE A 37 -3.84 10.28 -10.11
C PHE A 37 -3.23 10.79 -11.42
N ASN A 38 -2.03 10.29 -11.78
CA ASN A 38 -1.23 10.78 -12.91
C ASN A 38 -0.71 12.22 -12.76
N THR A 39 -0.34 12.61 -11.54
CA THR A 39 0.42 13.83 -11.29
C THR A 39 1.84 13.49 -10.82
N GLY A 40 2.85 14.16 -11.39
CA GLY A 40 4.25 13.83 -11.08
C GLY A 40 4.63 14.06 -9.62
N ALA A 41 3.99 15.02 -8.93
CA ALA A 41 4.25 15.24 -7.51
C ALA A 41 3.66 14.14 -6.62
N LEU A 42 2.50 13.58 -6.98
CA LEU A 42 1.94 12.42 -6.29
C LEU A 42 2.84 11.20 -6.46
N GLU A 43 3.33 10.95 -7.68
CA GLU A 43 4.26 9.86 -7.97
C GLU A 43 5.53 9.97 -7.11
N GLN A 44 6.16 11.15 -7.12
CA GLN A 44 7.36 11.40 -6.31
C GLN A 44 7.10 11.22 -4.81
N TYR A 45 5.96 11.69 -4.30
CA TYR A 45 5.59 11.54 -2.90
C TYR A 45 5.41 10.06 -2.51
N LEU A 46 4.69 9.28 -3.32
CA LEU A 46 4.47 7.86 -3.05
C LEU A 46 5.78 7.06 -3.15
N ASP A 47 6.68 7.38 -4.08
CA ASP A 47 7.99 6.74 -4.18
C ASP A 47 8.85 7.03 -2.93
N GLU A 48 8.90 8.28 -2.47
CA GLU A 48 9.62 8.67 -1.26
C GLU A 48 9.02 7.98 -0.01
N LYS A 49 7.68 7.97 0.11
CA LYS A 49 6.97 7.30 1.21
C LYS A 49 7.21 5.80 1.19
N ASN A 50 7.10 5.16 0.04
CA ASN A 50 7.36 3.73 -0.12
C ASN A 50 8.81 3.40 0.20
N ARG A 51 9.79 4.22 -0.21
CA ARG A 51 11.21 4.00 0.12
C ARG A 51 11.46 4.02 1.63
N ARG A 52 10.72 4.83 2.39
CA ARG A 52 10.84 4.94 3.85
C ARG A 52 10.06 3.84 4.57
N GLU A 53 8.83 3.57 4.16
CA GLU A 53 7.88 2.73 4.90
C GLU A 53 7.81 1.28 4.43
N ALA A 54 8.19 0.97 3.17
CA ALA A 54 8.00 -0.38 2.60
C ALA A 54 8.76 -1.48 3.33
N PHE A 55 9.80 -1.12 4.10
CA PHE A 55 10.62 -2.06 4.85
C PHE A 55 10.25 -2.13 6.34
N ASP A 56 9.34 -1.26 6.82
CA ASP A 56 8.95 -1.21 8.24
C ASP A 56 7.77 -2.15 8.57
N ILE A 57 7.13 -2.75 7.56
CA ILE A 57 6.06 -3.72 7.77
C ILE A 57 6.72 -5.10 7.95
N PRO A 58 6.63 -5.74 9.13
CA PRO A 58 7.14 -7.09 9.29
C PRO A 58 6.39 -8.01 8.34
N ALA A 59 7.13 -8.69 7.46
CA ALA A 59 6.56 -9.61 6.46
C ALA A 59 5.74 -10.74 7.10
N TRP A 60 5.93 -11.00 8.39
CA TRP A 60 5.30 -12.08 9.11
C TRP A 60 4.82 -11.64 10.49
N ASP A 61 3.58 -12.01 10.83
CA ASP A 61 3.09 -11.97 12.19
C ASP A 61 3.39 -13.32 12.87
N TRP A 62 4.48 -13.35 13.63
CA TRP A 62 4.95 -14.57 14.31
C TRP A 62 3.91 -15.18 15.26
N LYS A 63 3.02 -14.38 15.86
CA LYS A 63 1.96 -14.91 16.72
C LYS A 63 0.96 -15.72 15.90
N LYS A 64 0.57 -15.22 14.72
CA LYS A 64 -0.33 -15.93 13.80
C LYS A 64 0.31 -17.19 13.25
N ILE A 65 1.61 -17.15 12.91
CA ILE A 65 2.33 -18.35 12.45
C ILE A 65 2.29 -19.45 13.50
N TRP A 66 2.60 -19.14 14.76
CA TRP A 66 2.60 -20.13 15.84
C TRP A 66 1.23 -20.78 16.05
N ILE A 67 0.15 -20.01 15.95
CA ILE A 67 -1.22 -20.54 16.02
C ILE A 67 -1.48 -21.52 14.86
N ALA A 68 -1.08 -21.16 13.64
CA ALA A 68 -1.25 -22.03 12.48
C ALA A 68 -0.46 -23.34 12.61
N ILE A 69 0.79 -23.28 13.09
CA ILE A 69 1.62 -24.46 13.36
C ILE A 69 0.94 -25.36 14.40
N ALA A 70 0.44 -24.78 15.49
CA ALA A 70 -0.22 -25.54 16.56
C ALA A 70 -1.45 -26.29 16.05
N ILE A 71 -2.33 -25.62 15.29
CA ILE A 71 -3.52 -26.23 14.68
C ILE A 71 -3.11 -27.33 13.69
N GLY A 72 -2.16 -27.05 12.79
CA GLY A 72 -1.68 -28.02 11.81
C GLY A 72 -1.09 -29.27 12.45
N THR A 73 -0.31 -29.10 13.53
CA THR A 73 0.28 -30.21 14.29
C THR A 73 -0.81 -31.09 14.92
N LEU A 74 -1.83 -30.48 15.52
CA LEU A 74 -2.94 -31.19 16.15
C LEU A 74 -3.71 -32.03 15.13
N PHE A 75 -3.99 -31.46 13.96
CA PHE A 75 -4.64 -32.18 12.86
C PHE A 75 -3.77 -33.32 12.32
N ALA A 76 -2.47 -33.11 12.16
CA ALA A 76 -1.55 -34.14 11.70
C ALA A 76 -1.52 -35.35 12.65
N LEU A 77 -1.50 -35.11 13.97
CA LEU A 77 -1.55 -36.17 14.99
C LEU A 77 -2.86 -36.95 14.95
N ILE A 78 -4.02 -36.26 14.85
CA ILE A 78 -5.33 -36.92 14.75
C ILE A 78 -5.38 -37.77 13.47
N ASN A 79 -4.95 -37.20 12.33
CA ASN A 79 -4.97 -37.89 11.06
C ASN A 79 -4.05 -39.12 11.06
N GLN A 80 -2.88 -39.02 11.68
CA GLN A 80 -1.98 -40.16 11.86
C GLN A 80 -2.61 -41.25 12.74
N TYR A 81 -3.34 -40.88 13.80
CA TYR A 81 -3.99 -41.85 14.69
C TYR A 81 -5.20 -42.54 14.04
N VAL A 82 -5.99 -41.82 13.24
CA VAL A 82 -7.17 -42.37 12.54
C VAL A 82 -6.80 -43.14 11.28
N GLY A 83 -5.71 -42.75 10.61
CA GLY A 83 -5.21 -43.42 9.40
C GLY A 83 -4.36 -44.66 9.64
N LEU A 84 -4.08 -45.02 10.91
CA LEU A 84 -3.43 -46.25 11.35
C LEU A 84 -4.47 -47.32 11.73
#